data_AF-A0A6N7AZY7-F1
#
_entry.id   AF-A0A6N7AZY7-F1
#
_cell.length_a   1.000
_cell.length_b   1.000
_cell.length_c   1.000
_cell.angle_alpha   90.00
_cell.angle_beta   90.00
_cell.angle_gamma   90.00
#
_symmetry.space_group_name_H-M   'P 1'
#
loop_
_entity.id
_entity.type
_entity.pdbx_description
1 polymer ?
#
loop_
_entity_poly.entity_id
_entity_poly.type
_entity_poly.pdbx_seq_one_letter_code
_entity_poly.pdbx_strand_id
1 'polypeptide(L)'
;MFLCLVVLLTSCKAAPTPPMDVSLEFIHLEGQIVSRKVEVRRWHAVMELVGASPIFEVFRLRVGRREFVCDDLLNVYNPTTKKWVVVSQQAKDLLADMWSELKATACAVPLAWVEAQRILERMDRAEVLDMETGKSFMVQRRGGTNHADVQPVTGADTAIMKEIYGGVWSWDRRAVIVKIEGKTLAASMNGMPHGQGALANNFPGHFCIHFWGSITHASRAKDLGHHLMISKAAGEIWGVIRGATPEAQVKNMAAALNQKDWWLTQLFLLPFSTAELEHMMANVEAIEIDETVLVGLANDTCEVQISGEVIYRGGRKAKLSTTMELRFVEGVWKVDPQALKRLIG
;
A
#
# COMPACT_ATOMS: atom_id res chain seq x y z
N MET A 1 -3.54 14.44 -12.54
CA MET A 1 -2.17 14.38 -13.10
C MET A 1 -1.35 13.59 -12.11
N PHE A 2 -1.32 12.25 -12.25
CA PHE A 2 -0.71 11.38 -11.24
C PHE A 2 0.69 10.98 -11.69
N LEU A 3 1.67 11.33 -10.86
CA LEU A 3 3.08 11.00 -11.03
C LEU A 3 3.22 9.48 -10.95
N CYS A 4 3.45 8.83 -12.09
CA CYS A 4 3.75 7.41 -12.15
C CYS A 4 5.20 7.23 -11.69
N LEU A 5 5.44 6.48 -10.62
CA LEU A 5 6.78 6.01 -10.29
C LEU A 5 7.19 4.99 -11.35
N VAL A 6 7.81 5.48 -12.42
CA VAL A 6 8.41 4.63 -13.46
C VAL A 6 9.74 4.12 -12.91
N VAL A 7 9.73 2.92 -12.31
CA VAL A 7 10.98 2.18 -12.08
C VAL A 7 11.37 1.54 -13.40
N LEU A 8 12.10 2.29 -14.23
CA LEU A 8 12.81 1.75 -15.38
C LEU A 8 13.94 0.84 -14.87
N LEU A 9 13.66 -0.46 -14.76
CA LEU A 9 14.69 -1.48 -14.55
C LEU A 9 15.55 -1.57 -15.83
N THR A 10 16.54 -0.70 -15.94
CA THR A 10 17.72 -0.97 -16.76
C THR A 10 18.65 -1.83 -15.91
N SER A 11 18.65 -3.14 -16.16
CA SER A 11 19.39 -4.09 -15.31
C SER A 11 20.89 -3.79 -15.33
N CYS A 12 21.47 -3.69 -14.13
CA CYS A 12 22.89 -3.87 -13.91
C CYS A 12 23.28 -5.30 -14.33
N LYS A 13 24.42 -5.39 -15.03
CA LYS A 13 25.05 -6.61 -15.56
C LYS A 13 25.16 -7.72 -14.51
N ALA A 14 24.28 -8.71 -14.58
CA ALA A 14 24.53 -10.05 -14.07
C ALA A 14 24.69 -11.01 -15.26
N ALA A 15 25.59 -11.99 -15.13
CA ALA A 15 25.99 -12.90 -16.21
C ALA A 15 24.77 -13.63 -16.85
N PRO A 16 24.80 -13.93 -18.15
CA PRO A 16 23.65 -14.46 -18.87
C PRO A 16 23.36 -15.90 -18.42
N THR A 17 22.23 -16.11 -17.76
CA THR A 17 21.58 -17.43 -17.70
C THR A 17 21.10 -17.83 -19.10
N PRO A 18 21.14 -19.13 -19.46
CA PRO A 18 20.75 -19.59 -20.78
C PRO A 18 19.28 -19.26 -21.07
N PRO A 19 18.90 -19.04 -22.35
CA PRO A 19 17.54 -18.67 -22.72
C PRO A 19 16.55 -19.77 -22.32
N MET A 20 15.47 -19.39 -21.63
CA MET A 20 14.29 -20.23 -21.46
C MET A 20 13.20 -19.80 -22.45
N ASP A 21 12.74 -20.75 -23.26
CA ASP A 21 11.66 -20.55 -24.22
C ASP A 21 10.30 -20.74 -23.52
N VAL A 22 9.43 -19.73 -23.56
CA VAL A 22 8.06 -19.84 -23.04
C VAL A 22 7.06 -19.79 -24.19
N SER A 23 6.21 -20.82 -24.30
CA SER A 23 5.12 -20.89 -25.26
C SER A 23 3.81 -20.43 -24.60
N LEU A 24 3.11 -19.48 -25.23
CA LEU A 24 1.75 -19.08 -24.85
C LEU A 24 0.75 -19.81 -25.75
N GLU A 25 -0.19 -20.54 -25.14
CA GLU A 25 -1.27 -21.23 -25.84
C GLU A 25 -2.58 -20.45 -25.68
N PHE A 26 -3.29 -20.24 -26.80
CA PHE A 26 -4.60 -19.58 -26.80
C PHE A 26 -5.68 -20.63 -27.10
N ILE A 27 -6.63 -20.79 -26.19
CA ILE A 27 -7.80 -21.65 -26.40
C ILE A 27 -9.00 -20.75 -26.73
N HIS A 28 -9.62 -20.96 -27.89
CA HIS A 28 -10.87 -20.29 -28.27
C HIS A 28 -12.07 -20.97 -27.62
N LEU A 29 -13.11 -20.20 -27.28
CA LEU A 29 -14.38 -20.64 -26.67
C LEU A 29 -15.24 -21.64 -27.50
N GLU A 30 -14.71 -22.25 -28.56
CA GLU A 30 -15.44 -23.23 -29.40
C GLU A 30 -14.63 -24.51 -29.69
N GLY A 31 -13.65 -24.84 -28.85
CA GLY A 31 -12.98 -26.16 -28.89
C GLY A 31 -12.05 -26.40 -30.08
N GLN A 32 -11.79 -25.42 -30.94
CA GLN A 32 -10.72 -25.50 -31.94
C GLN A 32 -9.42 -24.90 -31.41
N ILE A 33 -8.38 -25.74 -31.35
CA ILE A 33 -7.01 -25.38 -30.98
C ILE A 33 -6.35 -24.71 -32.19
N VAL A 34 -6.04 -23.42 -32.08
CA VAL A 34 -5.13 -22.73 -33.01
C VAL A 34 -3.94 -22.23 -32.19
N SER A 35 -2.94 -23.09 -32.04
CA SER A 35 -1.66 -22.73 -31.42
C SER A 35 -0.91 -21.75 -32.32
N ARG A 36 -0.52 -20.58 -31.80
CA ARG A 36 0.47 -19.71 -32.45
C ARG A 36 1.60 -19.48 -31.47
N LYS A 37 2.73 -20.16 -31.69
CA LYS A 37 4.00 -19.94 -30.96
C LYS A 37 4.32 -18.44 -30.97
N VAL A 38 4.36 -17.82 -29.80
CA VAL A 38 4.94 -16.49 -29.62
C VAL A 38 6.20 -16.67 -28.78
N GLU A 39 7.34 -16.42 -29.40
CA GLU A 39 8.66 -16.54 -28.80
C GLU A 39 8.90 -15.32 -27.89
N VAL A 40 8.83 -15.50 -26.57
CA VAL A 40 9.10 -14.42 -25.61
C VAL A 40 10.53 -14.57 -25.10
N ARG A 41 11.44 -13.74 -25.61
CA ARG A 41 12.81 -13.65 -25.10
C ARG A 41 12.84 -12.64 -23.94
N ARG A 42 13.60 -12.92 -22.86
CA ARG A 42 13.74 -12.09 -21.64
C ARG A 42 14.02 -10.59 -21.92
N TRP A 43 14.64 -10.25 -23.05
CA TRP A 43 14.92 -8.87 -23.47
C TRP A 43 13.73 -8.11 -24.09
N HIS A 44 12.60 -8.78 -24.35
CA HIS A 44 11.38 -8.20 -24.94
C HIS A 44 10.20 -8.11 -23.97
N ALA A 45 10.38 -8.59 -22.74
CA ALA A 45 9.41 -8.46 -21.66
C ALA A 45 9.86 -7.35 -20.71
N VAL A 46 9.07 -6.29 -20.60
CA VAL A 46 9.27 -5.24 -19.61
C VAL A 46 8.04 -5.28 -18.70
N MET A 47 8.28 -5.55 -17.42
CA MET A 47 7.27 -5.38 -16.38
C MET A 47 7.52 -4.06 -15.67
N GLU A 48 6.52 -3.19 -15.70
CA GLU A 48 6.52 -1.94 -14.95
C GLU A 48 5.40 -2.01 -13.91
N LEU A 49 5.74 -1.63 -12.68
CA LEU A 49 4.76 -1.35 -11.63
C LEU A 49 3.96 -0.13 -12.10
N VAL A 50 2.68 -0.30 -12.41
CA VAL A 50 1.81 0.82 -12.77
C VAL A 50 0.63 0.84 -11.83
N GLY A 51 0.48 1.95 -11.11
CA GLY A 51 -0.56 2.08 -10.10
C GLY A 51 -1.99 1.87 -10.63
N ALA A 52 -2.77 1.21 -9.76
CA ALA A 52 -4.22 1.27 -9.58
C ALA A 52 -5.13 0.68 -10.67
N SER A 53 -5.24 -0.66 -10.71
CA SER A 53 -6.60 -1.24 -10.69
C SER A 53 -7.02 -1.33 -9.21
N PRO A 54 -8.24 -0.92 -8.83
CA PRO A 54 -8.71 -0.97 -7.44
C PRO A 54 -8.85 -2.40 -6.88
N ILE A 55 -8.54 -3.43 -7.68
CA ILE A 55 -8.79 -4.83 -7.33
C ILE A 55 -7.49 -5.66 -7.22
N PHE A 56 -6.32 -5.19 -7.69
CA PHE A 56 -5.08 -5.98 -7.64
C PHE A 56 -3.80 -5.11 -7.61
N GLU A 57 -2.71 -5.62 -7.03
CA GLU A 57 -1.35 -5.22 -7.43
C GLU A 57 -1.20 -5.69 -8.89
N VAL A 58 -1.54 -4.83 -9.83
CA VAL A 58 -1.47 -5.15 -11.25
C VAL A 58 -0.21 -4.61 -11.85
N PHE A 59 0.51 -5.48 -12.55
CA PHE A 59 1.69 -5.10 -13.28
C PHE A 59 1.38 -5.07 -14.77
N ARG A 60 1.90 -4.05 -15.46
CA ARG A 60 1.87 -4.06 -16.91
C ARG A 60 2.91 -5.02 -17.40
N LEU A 61 2.47 -6.07 -18.07
CA LEU A 61 3.32 -7.00 -18.78
C LEU A 61 3.34 -6.58 -20.24
N ARG A 62 4.48 -6.10 -20.74
CA ARG A 62 4.65 -5.87 -22.17
C ARG A 62 5.30 -7.09 -22.81
N VAL A 63 4.67 -7.67 -23.84
CA VAL A 63 5.25 -8.75 -24.65
C VAL A 63 5.32 -8.27 -26.10
N GLY A 64 6.53 -7.91 -26.55
CA GLY A 64 6.73 -7.26 -27.85
C GLY A 64 6.01 -5.89 -27.89
N ARG A 65 5.02 -5.75 -28.79
CA ARG A 65 4.20 -4.52 -28.90
C ARG A 65 2.86 -4.61 -28.16
N ARG A 66 2.59 -5.71 -27.46
CA ARG A 66 1.31 -5.94 -26.77
C ARG A 66 1.50 -5.66 -25.29
N GLU A 67 0.50 -5.01 -24.72
CA GLU A 67 0.42 -4.77 -23.28
C GLU A 67 -0.66 -5.67 -22.68
N PHE A 68 -0.33 -6.21 -21.52
CA PHE A 68 -1.19 -7.03 -20.69
C PHE A 68 -1.12 -6.51 -19.26
N VAL A 69 -2.07 -6.95 -18.47
CA VAL A 69 -2.18 -6.67 -17.05
C VAL A 69 -2.14 -8.00 -16.32
N CYS A 70 -1.20 -8.19 -15.41
CA CYS A 70 -1.10 -9.40 -14.60
C CYS A 70 -1.46 -9.06 -13.16
N ASP A 71 -2.41 -9.79 -12.57
CA ASP A 71 -2.71 -9.69 -11.14
C ASP A 71 -1.74 -10.53 -10.29
N ASP A 72 -1.91 -10.44 -8.97
CA ASP A 72 -1.07 -11.15 -7.99
C ASP A 72 -1.41 -12.64 -7.85
N LEU A 73 -2.46 -13.11 -8.53
CA LEU A 73 -2.79 -14.52 -8.72
C LEU A 73 -2.25 -15.05 -10.06
N LEU A 74 -1.46 -14.24 -10.77
CA LEU A 74 -0.87 -14.54 -12.08
C LEU A 74 -1.91 -14.75 -13.18
N ASN A 75 -3.11 -14.19 -13.02
CA ASN A 75 -4.08 -14.10 -14.10
C ASN A 75 -3.70 -12.92 -15.00
N VAL A 76 -3.75 -13.15 -16.31
CA VAL A 76 -3.33 -12.16 -17.30
C VAL A 76 -4.54 -11.66 -18.08
N TYR A 77 -4.75 -10.35 -18.09
CA TYR A 77 -5.81 -9.68 -18.82
C TYR A 77 -5.23 -8.82 -19.95
N ASN A 78 -5.84 -8.89 -21.13
CA ASN A 78 -5.51 -8.02 -22.24
C ASN A 78 -6.51 -6.84 -22.28
N PRO A 79 -6.09 -5.60 -21.94
CA PRO A 79 -6.98 -4.45 -21.91
C PRO A 79 -7.45 -4.01 -23.30
N THR A 80 -6.66 -4.27 -24.35
CA THR A 80 -7.03 -3.95 -25.73
C THR A 80 -8.17 -4.83 -26.23
N THR A 81 -8.10 -6.14 -25.98
CA THR A 81 -9.11 -7.09 -26.45
C THR A 81 -10.23 -7.32 -25.45
N LYS A 82 -10.07 -6.81 -24.22
CA LYS A 82 -10.96 -7.06 -23.07
C LYS A 82 -11.17 -8.55 -22.77
N LYS A 83 -10.08 -9.32 -22.80
CA LYS A 83 -10.13 -10.78 -22.59
C LYS A 83 -9.06 -11.23 -21.61
N TRP A 84 -9.41 -12.21 -20.78
CA TRP A 84 -8.44 -12.99 -20.03
C TRP A 84 -7.61 -13.85 -20.99
N VAL A 85 -6.34 -14.01 -20.66
CA VAL A 85 -5.34 -14.76 -21.41
C VAL A 85 -5.03 -16.01 -20.61
N VAL A 86 -5.25 -17.16 -21.24
CA VAL A 86 -4.78 -18.44 -20.69
C VAL A 86 -3.26 -18.47 -20.85
N VAL A 87 -2.55 -18.67 -19.76
CA VAL A 87 -1.09 -18.76 -19.72
C VAL A 87 -0.68 -20.18 -19.35
N SER A 88 0.37 -20.70 -19.99
CA SER A 88 0.92 -22.02 -19.68
C SER A 88 1.53 -22.01 -18.27
N GLN A 89 1.70 -23.20 -17.66
CA GLN A 89 2.33 -23.28 -16.34
C GLN A 89 3.74 -22.68 -16.34
N GLN A 90 4.53 -22.93 -17.38
CA GLN A 90 5.86 -22.32 -17.56
C GLN A 90 5.82 -20.79 -17.61
N ALA A 91 4.79 -20.22 -18.25
CA ALA A 91 4.59 -18.77 -18.25
C ALA A 91 4.20 -18.25 -16.86
N LYS A 92 3.37 -18.99 -16.09
CA LYS A 92 3.07 -18.64 -14.70
C LYS A 92 4.31 -18.69 -13.82
N ASP A 93 5.15 -19.70 -13.97
CA ASP A 93 6.39 -19.82 -13.21
C ASP A 93 7.33 -18.64 -13.50
N LEU A 94 7.47 -18.26 -14.78
CA LEU A 94 8.22 -17.06 -15.16
C LEU A 94 7.61 -15.78 -14.58
N LEU A 95 6.28 -15.63 -14.62
CA LEU A 95 5.61 -14.46 -14.04
C LEU A 95 5.79 -14.40 -12.53
N ALA A 96 5.78 -15.54 -11.84
CA ALA A 96 6.08 -15.64 -10.42
C ALA A 96 7.53 -15.23 -10.09
N ASP A 97 8.50 -15.67 -10.90
CA ASP A 97 9.89 -15.26 -10.74
C ASP A 97 10.07 -13.75 -10.97
N MET A 98 9.49 -13.22 -12.05
CA MET A 98 9.50 -11.78 -12.34
C MET A 98 8.83 -10.96 -11.24
N TRP A 99 7.74 -11.47 -10.68
CA TRP A 99 7.05 -10.89 -9.54
C TRP A 99 7.95 -10.85 -8.29
N SER A 100 8.65 -11.94 -8.01
CA SER A 100 9.59 -12.01 -6.89
C SER A 100 10.76 -11.03 -7.07
N GLU A 101 11.37 -10.97 -8.25
CA GLU A 101 12.45 -10.02 -8.58
C GLU A 101 11.99 -8.55 -8.43
N LEU A 102 10.76 -8.26 -8.84
CA LEU A 102 10.20 -6.91 -8.75
C LEU A 102 9.85 -6.53 -7.32
N LYS A 103 9.28 -7.45 -6.53
CA LYS A 103 9.06 -7.21 -5.09
C LYS A 103 10.37 -7.01 -4.35
N ALA A 104 11.41 -7.77 -4.67
CA ALA A 104 12.72 -7.63 -4.05
C ALA A 104 13.39 -6.26 -4.32
N THR A 105 12.99 -5.57 -5.39
CA THR A 105 13.55 -4.27 -5.79
C THR A 105 12.65 -3.08 -5.44
N ALA A 106 11.34 -3.27 -5.42
CA ALA A 106 10.35 -2.22 -5.15
C ALA A 106 9.85 -2.21 -3.70
N CYS A 107 9.93 -3.32 -2.97
CA CYS A 107 9.47 -3.46 -1.60
C CYS A 107 10.63 -3.58 -0.63
N ALA A 108 10.37 -3.26 0.63
CA ALA A 108 11.36 -3.31 1.69
C ALA A 108 11.02 -4.38 2.74
N VAL A 109 11.99 -4.79 3.55
CA VAL A 109 11.80 -5.88 4.51
C VAL A 109 11.03 -5.38 5.74
N PRO A 110 9.87 -5.96 6.11
CA PRO A 110 9.16 -5.60 7.34
C PRO A 110 9.87 -6.21 8.55
N LEU A 111 10.66 -5.41 9.25
CA LEU A 111 11.33 -5.85 10.48
C LEU A 111 10.54 -5.46 11.73
N ALA A 112 10.54 -6.35 12.71
CA ALA A 112 10.01 -6.05 14.02
C ALA A 112 10.76 -4.87 14.65
N TRP A 113 10.08 -4.00 15.40
CA TRP A 113 10.71 -2.86 16.06
C TRP A 113 11.95 -3.24 16.88
N VAL A 114 11.89 -4.39 17.57
CA VAL A 114 13.00 -4.91 18.39
C VAL A 114 14.28 -5.14 17.58
N GLU A 115 14.14 -5.48 16.31
CA GLU A 115 15.25 -5.71 15.38
C GLU A 115 15.63 -4.40 14.67
N ALA A 116 14.64 -3.66 14.17
CA ALA A 116 14.85 -2.40 13.48
C ALA A 116 15.59 -1.37 14.36
N GLN A 117 15.31 -1.32 15.67
CA GLN A 117 15.97 -0.40 16.59
C GLN A 117 17.46 -0.71 16.83
N ARG A 118 17.92 -1.92 16.50
CA ARG A 118 19.33 -2.34 16.56
C ARG A 118 20.07 -2.07 15.24
N ILE A 119 19.33 -1.74 14.18
CA ILE A 119 19.87 -1.39 12.87
C ILE A 119 19.91 0.13 12.71
N LEU A 120 18.83 0.81 13.10
CA LEU A 120 18.77 2.27 13.19
C LEU A 120 18.95 2.66 14.65
N GLU A 121 20.17 2.66 15.16
CA GLU A 121 20.48 3.03 16.54
C GLU A 121 20.33 4.54 16.77
N ARG A 122 20.44 4.99 18.03
CA ARG A 122 20.37 6.43 18.32
C ARG A 122 21.59 7.12 17.73
N MET A 123 21.36 8.30 17.15
CA MET A 123 22.32 9.13 16.41
C MET A 123 22.66 8.64 15.00
N ASP A 124 22.22 7.45 14.62
CA ASP A 124 22.34 6.98 13.24
C ASP A 124 21.53 7.83 12.29
N ARG A 125 22.03 7.90 11.06
CA ARG A 125 21.38 8.57 9.94
C ARG A 125 20.88 7.54 8.94
N ALA A 126 19.70 7.79 8.40
CA ALA A 126 19.11 6.97 7.35
C ALA A 126 18.48 7.84 6.28
N GLU A 127 18.40 7.31 5.07
CA GLU A 127 17.58 7.90 4.02
C GLU A 127 16.15 7.37 4.16
N VAL A 128 15.16 8.25 4.11
CA VAL A 128 13.74 7.89 4.07
C VAL A 128 13.22 8.20 2.68
N LEU A 129 12.66 7.19 2.01
CA LEU A 129 12.00 7.30 0.71
C LEU A 129 10.48 7.18 0.90
N ASP A 130 9.73 8.20 0.49
CA ASP A 130 8.27 8.19 0.45
C ASP A 130 7.77 7.50 -0.82
N MET A 131 6.94 6.46 -0.67
CA MET A 131 6.58 5.61 -1.80
C MET A 131 5.63 6.28 -2.78
N GLU A 132 4.74 7.15 -2.31
CA GLU A 132 3.74 7.78 -3.17
C GLU A 132 4.33 8.94 -3.98
N THR A 133 5.28 9.70 -3.41
CA THR A 133 5.92 10.83 -4.12
C THR A 133 7.24 10.47 -4.79
N GLY A 134 7.89 9.38 -4.38
CA GLY A 134 9.21 8.98 -4.83
C GLY A 134 10.35 9.86 -4.30
N LYS A 135 10.07 10.77 -3.36
CA LYS A 135 11.06 11.70 -2.80
C LYS A 135 11.79 11.10 -1.62
N SER A 136 13.04 11.50 -1.46
CA SER A 136 13.89 11.02 -0.38
C SER A 136 14.53 12.16 0.39
N PHE A 137 14.70 11.96 1.69
CA PHE A 137 15.35 12.92 2.59
C PHE A 137 16.09 12.18 3.70
N MET A 138 17.11 12.82 4.26
CA MET A 138 17.91 12.24 5.34
C MET A 138 17.30 12.54 6.70
N VAL A 139 17.29 11.53 7.56
CA VAL A 139 16.88 11.65 8.97
C VAL A 139 17.99 11.20 9.90
N GLN A 140 17.95 11.67 11.14
CA GLN A 140 18.72 11.13 12.25
C GLN A 140 17.79 10.64 13.36
N ARG A 141 17.99 9.42 13.86
CA ARG A 141 17.28 8.95 15.06
C ARG A 141 17.81 9.65 16.29
N ARG A 142 16.92 10.21 17.10
CA ARG A 142 17.26 10.96 18.32
C ARG A 142 16.73 10.29 19.58
N GLY A 143 15.65 9.52 19.47
CA GLY A 143 14.99 8.91 20.62
C GLY A 143 14.10 7.74 20.23
N GLY A 144 12.99 7.62 20.97
CA GLY A 144 11.98 6.62 20.76
C GLY A 144 12.26 5.29 21.46
N THR A 145 11.29 4.87 22.28
CA THR A 145 11.30 3.59 23.01
C THR A 145 10.50 2.51 22.26
N ASN A 146 9.36 2.89 21.67
CA ASN A 146 8.42 1.97 21.02
C ASN A 146 8.38 2.09 19.50
N HIS A 147 9.05 3.11 18.98
CA HIS A 147 9.25 3.45 17.58
C HIS A 147 10.46 4.40 17.51
N ALA A 148 10.84 4.86 16.31
CA ALA A 148 11.96 5.78 16.15
C ALA A 148 11.49 7.23 16.17
N ASP A 149 11.97 8.00 17.15
CA ASP A 149 11.84 9.46 17.14
C ASP A 149 13.00 10.02 16.31
N VAL A 150 12.67 10.62 15.17
CA VAL A 150 13.65 11.07 14.17
C VAL A 150 13.47 12.54 13.83
N GLN A 151 14.55 13.16 13.35
CA GLN A 151 14.54 14.54 12.86
C GLN A 151 15.16 14.57 11.45
N PRO A 152 14.66 15.40 10.52
CA PRO A 152 15.37 15.66 9.27
C PRO A 152 16.79 16.16 9.57
N VAL A 153 17.81 15.76 8.79
CA VAL A 153 19.19 16.14 9.11
C VAL A 153 19.46 17.61 8.83
N THR A 154 18.94 18.13 7.71
CA THR A 154 19.15 19.50 7.25
C THR A 154 17.85 20.26 6.99
N GLY A 155 17.93 21.58 6.80
CA GLY A 155 16.79 22.38 6.36
C GLY A 155 16.25 22.00 4.99
N ALA A 156 17.09 21.45 4.10
CA ALA A 156 16.66 20.92 2.81
C ALA A 156 15.84 19.63 2.98
N ASP A 157 16.28 18.73 3.87
CA ASP A 157 15.53 17.51 4.20
C ASP A 157 14.14 17.86 4.79
N THR A 158 14.08 18.86 5.66
CA THR A 158 12.81 19.38 6.20
C THR A 158 11.91 19.94 5.11
N ALA A 159 12.46 20.67 4.13
CA ALA A 159 11.68 21.20 3.02
C ALA A 159 11.10 20.08 2.15
N ILE A 160 11.90 19.05 1.84
CA ILE A 160 11.44 17.86 1.11
C ILE A 160 10.33 17.15 1.87
N MET A 161 10.51 16.91 3.17
CA MET A 161 9.48 16.29 4.01
C MET A 161 8.19 17.11 4.04
N LYS A 162 8.28 18.44 4.12
CA LYS A 162 7.11 19.33 4.07
C LYS A 162 6.40 19.25 2.72
N GLU A 163 7.16 19.11 1.63
CA GLU A 163 6.62 18.96 0.28
C GLU A 163 5.91 17.62 0.08
N ILE A 164 6.44 16.54 0.67
CA ILE A 164 5.78 15.22 0.70
C ILE A 164 4.37 15.32 1.31
N TYR A 165 4.20 16.16 2.33
CA TYR A 165 2.92 16.44 2.98
C TYR A 165 2.14 17.62 2.35
N GLY A 166 2.46 18.03 1.12
CA GLY A 166 1.71 19.06 0.41
C GLY A 166 1.84 20.46 1.01
N GLY A 167 2.93 20.74 1.72
CA GLY A 167 3.22 22.05 2.31
C GLY A 167 2.68 22.25 3.73
N VAL A 168 1.96 21.28 4.29
CA VAL A 168 1.36 21.37 5.64
C VAL A 168 1.71 20.12 6.44
N TRP A 169 2.11 20.28 7.69
CA TRP A 169 2.38 19.14 8.55
C TRP A 169 1.11 18.34 8.84
N SER A 170 1.20 17.02 8.80
CA SER A 170 0.05 16.14 8.99
C SER A 170 0.42 14.94 9.85
N TRP A 171 -0.55 14.48 10.63
CA TRP A 171 -0.44 13.18 11.28
C TRP A 171 -0.63 12.03 10.29
N ASP A 172 -1.21 12.23 9.11
CA ASP A 172 -1.52 11.17 8.14
C ASP A 172 -0.30 10.23 7.91
N ARG A 173 -0.56 8.93 8.00
CA ARG A 173 0.50 7.90 7.91
C ARG A 173 0.85 7.69 6.44
N ARG A 174 2.13 7.56 6.16
CA ARG A 174 2.65 7.31 4.82
C ARG A 174 3.51 6.05 4.81
N ALA A 175 3.50 5.32 3.70
CA ALA A 175 4.34 4.15 3.50
C ALA A 175 5.72 4.61 3.05
N VAL A 176 6.76 4.19 3.78
CA VAL A 176 8.13 4.64 3.51
C VAL A 176 9.11 3.48 3.54
N ILE A 177 10.19 3.65 2.79
CA ILE A 177 11.36 2.77 2.82
C ILE A 177 12.48 3.50 3.56
N VAL A 178 12.99 2.90 4.64
CA VAL A 178 14.16 3.40 5.37
C VAL A 178 15.39 2.67 4.86
N LYS A 179 16.34 3.40 4.29
CA LYS A 179 17.61 2.86 3.81
C LYS A 179 18.74 3.19 4.79
N ILE A 180 19.40 2.15 5.29
CA ILE A 180 20.50 2.27 6.24
C ILE A 180 21.48 1.11 6.05
N GLU A 181 22.77 1.41 5.91
CA GLU A 181 23.85 0.40 5.79
C GLU A 181 23.58 -0.69 4.74
N GLY A 182 23.05 -0.30 3.57
CA GLY A 182 22.73 -1.24 2.49
C GLY A 182 21.48 -2.10 2.73
N LYS A 183 20.76 -1.88 3.84
CA LYS A 183 19.46 -2.50 4.14
C LYS A 183 18.32 -1.55 3.76
N THR A 184 17.22 -2.13 3.30
CA THR A 184 15.96 -1.45 2.96
C THR A 184 14.85 -1.99 3.85
N LEU A 185 14.36 -1.16 4.77
CA LEU A 185 13.37 -1.55 5.77
C LEU A 185 12.00 -0.94 5.44
N ALA A 186 10.95 -1.76 5.47
CA ALA A 186 9.58 -1.29 5.33
C ALA A 186 9.15 -0.61 6.63
N ALA A 187 8.65 0.61 6.52
CA ALA A 187 8.26 1.42 7.66
C ALA A 187 7.07 2.30 7.31
N SER A 188 6.59 3.03 8.32
CA SER A 188 5.60 4.08 8.12
C SER A 188 5.96 5.32 8.92
N MET A 189 5.78 6.50 8.34
CA MET A 189 6.02 7.77 9.02
C MET A 189 4.75 8.61 9.17
N ASN A 190 4.73 9.49 10.16
CA ASN A 190 3.88 10.69 10.16
C ASN A 190 4.72 11.94 9.88
N GLY A 191 4.05 13.06 9.62
CA GLY A 191 4.69 14.33 9.24
C GLY A 191 4.64 15.42 10.30
N MET A 192 3.91 15.20 11.39
CA MET A 192 3.63 16.24 12.36
C MET A 192 4.81 16.42 13.32
N PRO A 193 5.43 17.60 13.41
CA PRO A 193 6.44 17.87 14.42
C PRO A 193 5.81 17.82 15.82
N HIS A 194 6.43 17.08 16.72
CA HIS A 194 6.04 17.02 18.13
C HIS A 194 7.25 16.77 19.03
N GLY A 195 7.03 16.91 20.35
CA GLY A 195 8.08 16.81 21.34
C GLY A 195 9.20 17.84 21.12
N GLN A 196 10.42 17.53 21.59
CA GLN A 196 11.57 18.41 21.44
C GLN A 196 12.41 18.06 20.21
N GLY A 197 12.93 19.12 19.57
CA GLY A 197 13.91 19.06 18.48
C GLY A 197 15.31 19.42 18.99
N ALA A 198 16.35 18.91 18.33
CA ALA A 198 17.74 19.10 18.74
C ALA A 198 18.68 19.50 17.59
N LEU A 199 18.22 19.41 16.34
CA LEU A 199 18.97 19.81 15.17
C LEU A 199 18.50 21.18 14.67
N ALA A 200 19.43 22.01 14.20
CA ALA A 200 19.12 23.27 13.52
C ALA A 200 18.73 22.99 12.05
N ASN A 201 17.52 22.46 11.86
CA ASN A 201 17.02 21.96 10.57
C ASN A 201 15.69 22.61 10.16
N ASN A 202 15.25 23.67 10.83
CA ASN A 202 13.93 24.31 10.63
C ASN A 202 12.71 23.38 10.85
N PHE A 203 12.90 22.24 11.52
CA PHE A 203 11.84 21.32 11.93
C PHE A 203 11.63 21.41 13.45
N PRO A 204 10.46 21.90 13.92
CA PRO A 204 10.26 22.25 15.33
C PRO A 204 9.87 21.04 16.18
N GLY A 205 10.76 20.06 16.32
CA GLY A 205 10.49 18.85 17.11
C GLY A 205 11.19 17.62 16.55
N HIS A 206 10.55 16.46 16.72
CA HIS A 206 10.81 15.23 16.00
C HIS A 206 9.50 14.71 15.40
N PHE A 207 9.59 13.66 14.59
CA PHE A 207 8.47 12.90 14.08
C PHE A 207 8.72 11.40 14.26
N CYS A 208 7.68 10.59 14.13
CA CYS A 208 7.79 9.14 14.36
C CYS A 208 7.97 8.38 13.05
N ILE A 209 8.87 7.41 13.06
CA ILE A 209 8.89 6.30 12.12
C ILE A 209 8.58 5.02 12.87
N HIS A 210 7.52 4.35 12.45
CA HIS A 210 7.05 3.07 12.97
C HIS A 210 7.56 1.93 12.08
N PHE A 211 8.00 0.86 12.74
CA PHE A 211 8.35 -0.41 12.11
C PHE A 211 7.32 -1.48 12.54
N TRP A 212 7.45 -2.71 12.04
CA TRP A 212 6.48 -3.75 12.36
C TRP A 212 6.39 -3.99 13.88
N GLY A 213 5.18 -4.00 14.42
CA GLY A 213 4.96 -4.17 15.85
C GLY A 213 5.31 -2.96 16.73
N SER A 214 5.66 -1.80 16.15
CA SER A 214 5.71 -0.54 16.89
C SER A 214 4.35 -0.18 17.49
N ILE A 215 4.35 0.44 18.67
CA ILE A 215 3.14 0.95 19.33
C ILE A 215 3.22 2.47 19.54
N THR A 216 2.08 3.13 19.60
CA THR A 216 2.02 4.58 19.83
C THR A 216 2.31 4.92 21.30
N HIS A 217 2.73 6.16 21.55
CA HIS A 217 2.95 6.65 22.91
C HIS A 217 1.65 6.79 23.72
N ALA A 218 0.59 7.31 23.08
CA ALA A 218 -0.63 7.72 23.78
C ALA A 218 -1.53 6.53 24.16
N SER A 219 -1.79 5.60 23.23
CA SER A 219 -2.73 4.50 23.46
C SER A 219 -2.05 3.18 23.84
N ARG A 220 -0.73 3.07 23.66
CA ARG A 220 0.03 1.80 23.75
C ARG A 220 -0.57 0.67 22.90
N ALA A 221 -1.42 1.02 21.93
CA ALA A 221 -2.07 0.09 21.03
C ALA A 221 -1.32 0.05 19.69
N LYS A 222 -1.56 -1.03 18.94
CA LYS A 222 -1.16 -1.11 17.54
C LYS A 222 -1.94 -0.06 16.75
N ASP A 223 -1.23 0.81 16.04
CA ASP A 223 -1.83 1.77 15.12
C ASP A 223 -2.08 1.07 13.79
N LEU A 224 -3.36 0.76 13.51
CA LEU A 224 -3.78 0.11 12.26
C LEU A 224 -3.33 0.89 11.02
N GLY A 225 -3.33 2.23 11.05
CA GLY A 225 -2.86 3.06 9.95
C GLY A 225 -1.38 2.81 9.65
N HIS A 226 -0.53 2.81 10.68
CA HIS A 226 0.88 2.46 10.51
C HIS A 226 1.07 1.01 10.02
N HIS A 227 0.30 0.06 10.54
CA HIS A 227 0.37 -1.35 10.10
C HIS A 227 0.03 -1.51 8.62
N LEU A 228 -1.01 -0.84 8.11
CA LEU A 228 -1.37 -0.87 6.70
C LEU A 228 -0.27 -0.25 5.83
N MET A 229 0.33 0.86 6.26
CA MET A 229 1.41 1.53 5.53
C MET A 229 2.70 0.72 5.51
N ILE A 230 3.05 0.04 6.61
CA ILE A 230 4.19 -0.89 6.65
C ILE A 230 3.92 -2.09 5.71
N SER A 231 2.71 -2.64 5.73
CA SER A 231 2.32 -3.76 4.85
C SER A 231 2.36 -3.34 3.38
N LYS A 232 1.94 -2.11 3.07
CA LYS A 232 2.09 -1.49 1.74
C LYS A 232 3.56 -1.37 1.35
N ALA A 233 4.43 -0.88 2.24
CA ALA A 233 5.87 -0.78 1.99
C ALA A 233 6.57 -2.13 1.83
N ALA A 234 6.03 -3.17 2.45
CA ALA A 234 6.52 -4.54 2.32
C ALA A 234 5.99 -5.28 1.08
N GLY A 235 4.99 -4.73 0.36
CA GLY A 235 4.31 -5.46 -0.72
C GLY A 235 3.45 -6.63 -0.21
N GLU A 236 3.00 -6.54 1.04
CA GLU A 236 2.24 -7.57 1.76
C GLU A 236 0.78 -7.17 2.00
N ILE A 237 0.32 -6.03 1.46
CA ILE A 237 -1.02 -5.51 1.70
C ILE A 237 -2.13 -6.50 1.30
N TRP A 238 -1.93 -7.26 0.22
CA TRP A 238 -2.87 -8.31 -0.19
C TRP A 238 -2.98 -9.47 0.80
N GLY A 239 -1.90 -9.78 1.52
CA GLY A 239 -1.94 -10.74 2.62
C GLY A 239 -2.85 -10.27 3.75
N VAL A 240 -2.75 -8.98 4.11
CA VAL A 240 -3.63 -8.34 5.09
C VAL A 240 -5.08 -8.40 4.64
N ILE A 241 -5.34 -8.04 3.39
CA ILE A 241 -6.70 -7.97 2.82
C ILE A 241 -7.33 -9.37 2.73
N ARG A 242 -6.61 -10.39 2.24
CA ARG A 242 -7.14 -11.75 2.10
C ARG A 242 -7.32 -12.47 3.44
N GLY A 243 -6.45 -12.18 4.41
CA GLY A 243 -6.48 -12.79 5.74
C GLY A 243 -7.49 -12.16 6.70
N ALA A 244 -8.09 -11.03 6.35
CA ALA A 244 -8.98 -10.29 7.24
C ALA A 244 -10.40 -10.90 7.30
N THR A 245 -10.94 -11.01 8.52
CA THR A 245 -12.37 -11.27 8.73
C THR A 245 -13.21 -10.07 8.28
N PRO A 246 -14.53 -10.22 8.06
CA PRO A 246 -15.40 -9.09 7.75
C PRO A 246 -15.26 -7.90 8.72
N GLU A 247 -15.19 -8.18 10.02
CA GLU A 247 -15.02 -7.16 11.06
C GLU A 247 -13.68 -6.43 10.92
N ALA A 248 -12.61 -7.18 10.67
CA ALA A 248 -11.29 -6.62 10.44
C ALA A 248 -11.25 -5.76 9.17
N GLN A 249 -11.97 -6.14 8.09
CA GLN A 249 -12.06 -5.33 6.87
C GLN A 249 -12.70 -3.97 7.11
N VAL A 250 -13.75 -3.90 7.93
CA VAL A 250 -14.39 -2.62 8.25
C VAL A 250 -13.45 -1.72 9.04
N LYS A 251 -12.67 -2.27 9.98
CA LYS A 251 -11.65 -1.49 10.71
C LYS A 251 -10.49 -1.05 9.81
N ASN A 252 -10.01 -1.93 8.91
CA ASN A 252 -8.97 -1.60 7.95
C ASN A 252 -9.41 -0.52 6.97
N MET A 253 -10.65 -0.60 6.48
CA MET A 253 -11.25 0.43 5.64
C MET A 253 -11.26 1.80 6.34
N ALA A 254 -11.73 1.88 7.59
CA ALA A 254 -11.73 3.13 8.35
C ALA A 254 -10.31 3.67 8.56
N ALA A 255 -9.36 2.79 8.90
CA ALA A 255 -7.95 3.17 9.04
C ALA A 255 -7.36 3.73 7.74
N ALA A 256 -7.68 3.12 6.58
CA ALA A 256 -7.24 3.60 5.26
C ALA A 256 -7.87 4.95 4.89
N LEU A 257 -9.18 5.12 5.12
CA LEU A 257 -9.90 6.38 4.91
C LEU A 257 -9.27 7.53 5.71
N ASN A 258 -8.92 7.28 6.97
CA ASN A 258 -8.29 8.27 7.85
C ASN A 258 -6.92 8.74 7.34
N GLN A 259 -6.22 7.93 6.54
CA GLN A 259 -4.93 8.33 5.94
C GLN A 259 -5.10 9.11 4.62
N LYS A 260 -6.32 9.17 4.08
CA LYS A 260 -6.63 9.76 2.75
C LYS A 260 -5.80 9.14 1.61
N ASP A 261 -5.34 7.91 1.80
CA ASP A 261 -4.73 7.11 0.75
C ASP A 261 -5.85 6.44 -0.04
N TRP A 262 -6.32 7.11 -1.08
CA TRP A 262 -7.45 6.63 -1.87
C TRP A 262 -7.16 5.35 -2.62
N TRP A 263 -5.91 5.14 -3.04
CA TRP A 263 -5.54 3.87 -3.66
C TRP A 263 -5.69 2.72 -2.67
N LEU A 264 -5.13 2.86 -1.47
CA LEU A 264 -5.25 1.86 -0.41
C LEU A 264 -6.71 1.66 0.02
N THR A 265 -7.47 2.76 0.15
CA THR A 265 -8.89 2.73 0.51
C THR A 265 -9.70 1.88 -0.46
N GLN A 266 -9.48 2.04 -1.76
CA GLN A 266 -10.18 1.28 -2.80
C GLN A 266 -9.94 -0.23 -2.69
N LEU A 267 -8.82 -0.66 -2.11
CA LEU A 267 -8.55 -2.09 -1.90
C LEU A 267 -9.50 -2.73 -0.88
N PHE A 268 -10.16 -1.95 -0.02
CA PHE A 268 -11.12 -2.46 0.96
C PHE A 268 -12.59 -2.34 0.52
N LEU A 269 -12.86 -1.58 -0.54
CA LEU A 269 -14.21 -1.21 -0.94
C LEU A 269 -14.70 -2.02 -2.14
N LEU A 270 -16.02 -2.20 -2.22
CA LEU A 270 -16.66 -2.40 -3.52
C LEU A 270 -16.43 -1.18 -4.41
N PRO A 271 -16.47 -1.32 -5.75
CA PRO A 271 -16.18 -0.22 -6.67
C PRO A 271 -16.93 1.07 -6.32
N PHE A 272 -16.17 2.13 -6.05
CA PHE A 272 -16.70 3.42 -5.62
C PHE A 272 -15.81 4.54 -6.13
N SER A 273 -16.35 5.72 -6.44
CA SER A 273 -15.51 6.76 -7.08
C SER A 273 -14.62 7.47 -6.06
N THR A 274 -13.36 7.73 -6.43
CA THR A 274 -12.45 8.52 -5.60
C THR A 274 -12.98 9.93 -5.34
N ALA A 275 -13.64 10.54 -6.33
CA ALA A 275 -14.24 11.87 -6.17
C ALA A 275 -15.35 11.87 -5.10
N GLU A 276 -16.17 10.81 -5.04
CA GLU A 276 -17.16 10.67 -3.97
C GLU A 276 -16.51 10.39 -2.61
N LEU A 277 -15.42 9.61 -2.54
CA LEU A 277 -14.67 9.44 -1.29
C LEU A 277 -14.11 10.77 -0.78
N GLU A 278 -13.48 11.54 -1.66
CA GLU A 278 -12.93 12.86 -1.35
C GLU A 278 -14.02 13.81 -0.86
N HIS A 279 -15.19 13.80 -1.52
CA HIS A 279 -16.34 14.61 -1.09
C HIS A 279 -16.85 14.18 0.28
N MET A 280 -17.06 12.88 0.48
CA MET A 280 -17.52 12.29 1.74
C MET A 280 -16.56 12.59 2.90
N MET A 281 -15.25 12.59 2.65
CA MET A 281 -14.22 12.84 3.65
C MET A 281 -13.83 14.32 3.77
N ALA A 282 -14.44 15.24 2.99
CA ALA A 282 -14.02 16.63 2.93
C ALA A 282 -14.08 17.34 4.30
N ASN A 283 -15.12 17.05 5.08
CA ASN A 283 -15.35 17.64 6.41
C ASN A 283 -15.02 16.67 7.56
N VAL A 284 -14.59 15.44 7.25
CA VAL A 284 -14.23 14.42 8.24
C VAL A 284 -12.73 14.46 8.49
N GLU A 285 -12.36 14.48 9.76
CA GLU A 285 -10.97 14.39 10.21
C GLU A 285 -10.59 12.94 10.49
N ALA A 286 -11.45 12.19 11.17
CA ALA A 286 -11.25 10.77 11.43
C ALA A 286 -12.57 10.03 11.65
N ILE A 287 -12.55 8.73 11.35
CA ILE A 287 -13.58 7.75 11.69
C ILE A 287 -12.93 6.76 12.64
N GLU A 288 -13.42 6.70 13.87
CA GLU A 288 -12.96 5.78 14.90
C GLU A 288 -14.04 4.69 15.09
N ILE A 289 -13.65 3.43 14.90
CA ILE A 289 -14.53 2.27 15.08
C ILE A 289 -14.06 1.50 16.31
N ASP A 290 -14.84 1.57 17.37
CA ASP A 290 -14.56 0.91 18.64
C ASP A 290 -14.95 -0.56 18.56
N GLU A 291 -16.22 -0.81 18.21
CA GLU A 291 -16.82 -2.14 18.18
C GLU A 291 -17.28 -2.53 16.79
N THR A 292 -17.17 -3.83 16.52
CA THR A 292 -17.61 -4.49 15.29
C THR A 292 -18.21 -5.84 15.66
N VAL A 293 -19.41 -6.11 15.18
CA VAL A 293 -20.12 -7.38 15.43
C VAL A 293 -20.65 -7.91 14.11
N LEU A 294 -20.25 -9.12 13.74
CA LEU A 294 -20.86 -9.84 12.61
C LEU A 294 -22.28 -10.24 13.01
N VAL A 295 -23.28 -9.70 12.30
CA VAL A 295 -24.71 -9.90 12.60
C VAL A 295 -25.43 -10.70 11.52
N GLY A 296 -24.83 -10.85 10.34
CA GLY A 296 -25.36 -11.69 9.27
C GLY A 296 -24.22 -12.23 8.40
N LEU A 297 -24.31 -13.51 8.02
CA LEU A 297 -23.37 -14.16 7.12
C LEU A 297 -24.12 -15.10 6.18
N ALA A 298 -24.00 -14.83 4.89
CA ALA A 298 -24.40 -15.71 3.80
C ALA A 298 -23.16 -16.15 3.00
N ASN A 299 -23.35 -16.90 1.92
CA ASN A 299 -22.26 -17.48 1.13
C ASN A 299 -21.27 -16.42 0.60
N ASP A 300 -21.78 -15.30 0.08
CA ASP A 300 -21.01 -14.25 -0.57
C ASP A 300 -21.33 -12.84 -0.05
N THR A 301 -22.14 -12.72 1.01
CA THR A 301 -22.47 -11.44 1.65
C THR A 301 -22.41 -11.55 3.16
N CYS A 302 -22.11 -10.46 3.84
CA CYS A 302 -22.23 -10.37 5.29
C CYS A 302 -22.56 -8.96 5.77
N GLU A 303 -23.08 -8.88 6.99
CA GLU A 303 -23.45 -7.64 7.65
C GLU A 303 -22.65 -7.50 8.95
N VAL A 304 -21.96 -6.38 9.10
CA VAL A 304 -21.18 -6.05 10.29
C VAL A 304 -21.77 -4.79 10.91
N GLN A 305 -22.33 -4.92 12.11
CA GLN A 305 -22.74 -3.78 12.91
C GLN A 305 -21.49 -3.10 13.50
N ILE A 306 -21.43 -1.78 13.38
CA ILE A 306 -20.33 -0.97 13.92
C ILE A 306 -20.82 0.10 14.88
N SER A 307 -19.99 0.42 15.86
CA SER A 307 -20.16 1.57 16.74
C SER A 307 -18.83 2.31 16.93
N GLY A 308 -18.91 3.63 17.16
CA GLY A 308 -17.73 4.47 17.42
C GLY A 308 -18.04 5.95 17.27
N GLU A 309 -17.10 6.71 16.69
CA GLU A 309 -17.21 8.16 16.52
C GLU A 309 -16.74 8.63 15.13
N VAL A 310 -17.40 9.67 14.62
CA VAL A 310 -16.89 10.48 13.52
C VAL A 310 -16.41 11.80 14.09
N ILE A 311 -15.15 12.12 13.85
CA ILE A 311 -14.52 13.39 14.22
C ILE A 311 -14.51 14.27 12.98
N TYR A 312 -15.18 15.41 13.06
CA TYR A 312 -15.23 16.40 12.00
C TYR A 312 -14.16 17.45 12.20
N ARG A 313 -13.73 18.06 11.09
CA ARG A 313 -12.82 19.21 11.11
C ARG A 313 -13.41 20.31 12.00
N GLY A 314 -12.57 20.88 12.87
CA GLY A 314 -13.01 21.81 13.91
C GLY A 314 -13.38 21.14 15.23
N GLY A 315 -13.17 19.83 15.36
CA GLY A 315 -13.24 19.10 16.62
C GLY A 315 -14.63 18.63 17.04
N ARG A 316 -15.67 18.88 16.23
CA ARG A 316 -17.02 18.34 16.49
C ARG A 316 -16.97 16.82 16.36
N LYS A 317 -17.50 16.11 17.36
CA LYS A 317 -17.65 14.65 17.34
C LYS A 317 -19.11 14.26 17.18
N ALA A 318 -19.38 13.16 16.47
CA ALA A 318 -20.70 12.54 16.40
C ALA A 318 -20.60 11.03 16.60
N LYS A 319 -21.58 10.46 17.30
CA LYS A 319 -21.65 9.01 17.48
C LYS A 319 -21.92 8.32 16.13
N LEU A 320 -21.14 7.27 15.86
CA LEU A 320 -21.32 6.36 14.74
C LEU A 320 -22.03 5.10 15.25
N SER A 321 -23.12 4.71 14.61
CA SER A 321 -23.79 3.44 14.84
C SER A 321 -24.53 3.05 13.57
N THR A 322 -24.09 1.99 12.90
CA THR A 322 -24.70 1.53 11.64
C THR A 322 -24.36 0.08 11.34
N THR A 323 -24.97 -0.47 10.29
CA THR A 323 -24.60 -1.76 9.71
C THR A 323 -23.88 -1.53 8.39
N MET A 324 -22.69 -2.10 8.27
CA MET A 324 -21.92 -2.14 7.03
C MET A 324 -22.19 -3.46 6.32
N GLU A 325 -22.53 -3.38 5.04
CA GLU A 325 -22.64 -4.55 4.16
C GLU A 325 -21.28 -4.85 3.53
N LEU A 326 -20.93 -6.11 3.41
CA LEU A 326 -19.76 -6.56 2.66
C LEU A 326 -20.16 -7.67 1.68
N ARG A 327 -19.38 -7.81 0.60
CA ARG A 327 -19.49 -8.92 -0.34
C ARG A 327 -18.15 -9.63 -0.50
N PHE A 328 -18.20 -10.95 -0.65
CA PHE A 328 -17.04 -11.77 -0.93
C PHE A 328 -16.79 -11.77 -2.44
N VAL A 329 -15.74 -11.08 -2.87
CA VAL A 329 -15.37 -10.93 -4.28
C VAL A 329 -13.93 -11.39 -4.44
N GLU A 330 -13.72 -12.38 -5.32
CA GLU A 330 -12.38 -12.85 -5.72
C GLU A 330 -11.49 -13.25 -4.52
N GLY A 331 -12.08 -13.92 -3.53
CA GLY A 331 -11.34 -14.40 -2.35
C GLY A 331 -11.18 -13.36 -1.23
N VAL A 332 -11.85 -12.21 -1.33
CA VAL A 332 -11.72 -11.09 -0.39
C VAL A 332 -13.08 -10.54 0.00
N TRP A 333 -13.28 -10.25 1.29
CA TRP A 333 -14.41 -9.44 1.75
C TRP A 333 -14.20 -7.96 1.43
N LYS A 334 -15.11 -7.36 0.67
CA LYS A 334 -15.09 -5.94 0.27
C LYS A 334 -16.28 -5.21 0.89
N VAL A 335 -16.03 -4.03 1.46
CA VAL A 335 -17.05 -3.22 2.14
C VAL A 335 -17.84 -2.40 1.14
N ASP A 336 -19.16 -2.38 1.26
CA ASP A 336 -20.02 -1.44 0.55
C ASP A 336 -20.00 -0.08 1.27
N PRO A 337 -19.43 0.98 0.65
CA PRO A 337 -19.32 2.29 1.29
C PRO A 337 -20.65 3.06 1.35
N GLN A 338 -21.75 2.57 0.77
CA GLN A 338 -23.03 3.30 0.74
C GLN A 338 -23.59 3.59 2.14
N ALA A 339 -23.42 2.66 3.09
CA ALA A 339 -23.82 2.88 4.47
C ALA A 339 -23.05 4.04 5.10
N LEU A 340 -21.74 4.13 4.84
CA LEU A 340 -20.90 5.22 5.32
C LEU A 340 -21.27 6.55 4.65
N LYS A 341 -21.48 6.54 3.31
CA LYS A 341 -21.93 7.71 2.55
C LYS A 341 -23.18 8.35 3.14
N ARG A 342 -24.17 7.54 3.55
CA ARG A 342 -25.41 8.05 4.18
C ARG A 342 -25.18 8.73 5.54
N LEU A 343 -24.09 8.39 6.23
CA LEU A 343 -23.82 8.89 7.58
C LEU A 343 -22.98 10.17 7.60
N ILE A 344 -22.04 10.29 6.66
CA ILE A 344 -21.03 11.37 6.70
C ILE A 344 -20.95 12.20 5.40
N GLY A 345 -21.60 11.75 4.32
CA GLY A 345 -21.55 12.38 3.00
C GLY A 345 -22.67 13.36 2.70
#